data_AF-A0AAE2BMT6-F1
#
_entry.id   AF-A0AAE2BMT6-F1
#
_cell.length_a   1.000
_cell.length_b   1.000
_cell.length_c   1.000
_cell.angle_alpha   90.00
_cell.angle_beta   90.00
_cell.angle_gamma   90.00
#
_symmetry.space_group_name_H-M   'P 1'
#
loop_
_entity.id
_entity.type
_entity.pdbx_description
1 polymer ?
#
loop_
_entity_poly.entity_id
_entity_poly.type
_entity_poly.pdbx_seq_one_letter_code
_entity_poly.pdbx_strand_id
1 'polypeptide(L)'
;MQLVRIGSCSRLQGLAEAWRKLQETESRLVSFAKGFRNLVFEFHGLVRGSKLVKPKKKKNETVAVNLVFHMNSLNSSSKISETLKFVYSLCPSVVVLVEQEGSRDTHRFLPRLESLHYFAAIFDSLDDCLPLDSAERLSIEKNHLGKVIKCVINPDTDNDCCPRFEKMETWKRRMESYGFLGIKQSSKSVMQAKLLLKIRSHSSPVNLMEKTMQVSESERDEGQAISLGWQERFLITASSWCCNVR
;
A
#
# COMPACT_ATOMS: atom_id res chain seq x y z
N MET A 1 2.97 7.59 -1.18
CA MET A 1 3.03 7.81 -2.64
C MET A 1 4.49 7.89 -3.06
N GLN A 2 4.83 7.15 -4.10
CA GLN A 2 6.08 7.25 -4.82
C GLN A 2 5.74 7.47 -6.30
N LEU A 3 6.46 8.38 -6.95
CA LEU A 3 6.34 8.62 -8.38
C LEU A 3 7.66 8.21 -9.03
N VAL A 4 7.59 7.22 -9.91
CA VAL A 4 8.75 6.69 -10.63
C VAL A 4 8.67 7.16 -12.07
N ARG A 5 9.80 7.64 -12.60
CA ARG A 5 9.96 7.92 -14.02
C ARG A 5 11.05 7.04 -14.59
N ILE A 6 10.71 6.38 -15.70
CA ILE A 6 11.58 5.43 -16.37
C ILE A 6 11.87 5.97 -17.76
N GLY A 7 13.16 6.08 -18.09
CA GLY A 7 13.70 6.61 -19.34
C GLY A 7 15.22 6.38 -19.38
N SER A 8 15.96 7.18 -20.15
CA SER A 8 17.45 7.14 -20.15
C SER A 8 18.07 7.51 -18.79
N CYS A 9 17.30 8.14 -17.91
CA CYS A 9 17.60 8.34 -16.50
C CYS A 9 16.37 7.96 -15.67
N SER A 10 16.57 7.15 -14.64
CA SER A 10 15.52 6.77 -13.69
C SER A 10 15.40 7.84 -12.62
N ARG A 11 14.21 8.43 -12.47
CA ARG A 11 13.94 9.45 -11.45
C ARG A 11 12.88 8.96 -10.49
N LEU A 12 13.19 8.96 -9.21
CA LEU A 12 12.24 8.62 -8.15
C LEU A 12 11.90 9.87 -7.36
N GLN A 13 10.62 10.16 -7.23
CA GLN A 13 10.11 11.15 -6.30
C GLN A 13 9.39 10.45 -5.15
N GLY A 14 9.91 10.63 -3.94
CA GLY A 14 9.40 10.01 -2.73
C GLY A 14 8.65 11.02 -1.86
N LEU A 15 7.49 10.63 -1.33
CA LEU A 15 6.74 11.42 -0.35
C LEU A 15 6.86 10.79 1.04
N ALA A 16 7.32 11.54 2.05
CA ALA A 16 7.44 11.06 3.43
C ALA A 16 7.01 12.10 4.47
N GLU A 17 6.76 11.68 5.70
CA GLU A 17 6.33 12.56 6.80
C GLU A 17 7.45 13.46 7.34
N ALA A 18 8.72 13.07 7.16
CA ALA A 18 9.86 13.76 7.73
C ALA A 18 11.03 13.84 6.75
N TRP A 19 11.69 15.00 6.71
CA TRP A 19 12.85 15.25 5.85
C TRP A 19 14.00 14.28 6.11
N ARG A 20 14.28 13.96 7.37
CA ARG A 20 15.34 13.00 7.75
C ARG A 20 15.15 11.62 7.10
N LYS A 21 13.91 11.12 7.02
CA LYS A 21 13.59 9.84 6.36
C LYS A 21 13.86 9.91 4.85
N LEU A 22 13.60 11.07 4.22
CA LEU A 22 13.89 11.28 2.80
C LEU A 22 15.39 11.29 2.52
N GLN A 23 16.17 11.99 3.34
CA GLN A 23 17.64 12.03 3.20
C GLN A 23 18.28 10.65 3.36
N GLU A 24 17.85 9.87 4.34
CA GLU A 24 18.34 8.51 4.53
C GLU A 24 17.99 7.60 3.34
N THR A 25 16.74 7.70 2.87
CA THR A 25 16.26 6.94 1.69
C THR A 25 17.05 7.31 0.44
N GLU A 26 17.25 8.60 0.20
CA GLU A 26 18.05 9.12 -0.90
C GLU A 26 19.47 8.56 -0.85
N SER A 27 20.16 8.70 0.29
CA SER A 27 21.53 8.23 0.45
C SER A 27 21.66 6.75 0.13
N ARG A 28 20.74 5.92 0.62
CA ARG A 28 20.74 4.46 0.40
C ARG A 28 20.46 4.12 -1.07
N LEU A 29 19.46 4.74 -1.69
CA LEU A 29 19.09 4.45 -3.08
C LEU A 29 20.15 4.93 -4.07
N VAL A 30 20.69 6.14 -3.87
CA VAL A 30 21.77 6.67 -4.71
C VAL A 30 23.03 5.81 -4.56
N SER A 31 23.38 5.40 -3.34
CA SER A 31 24.52 4.50 -3.11
C SER A 31 24.31 3.14 -3.78
N PHE A 32 23.11 2.57 -3.70
CA PHE A 32 22.79 1.31 -4.36
C PHE A 32 22.85 1.44 -5.89
N ALA A 33 22.34 2.54 -6.45
CA ALA A 33 22.36 2.78 -7.89
C ALA A 33 23.77 2.88 -8.48
N LYS A 34 24.76 3.37 -7.70
CA LYS A 34 26.18 3.40 -8.12
C LYS A 34 26.76 2.02 -8.42
N GLY A 35 26.16 0.94 -7.91
CA GLY A 35 26.54 -0.43 -8.23
C GLY A 35 26.24 -0.85 -9.67
N PHE A 36 25.44 -0.08 -10.41
CA PHE A 36 25.01 -0.40 -11.77
C PHE A 36 25.65 0.55 -12.78
N ARG A 37 26.47 0.02 -13.69
CA ARG A 37 27.21 0.83 -14.68
C ARG A 37 26.31 1.62 -15.64
N ASN A 38 25.11 1.11 -15.93
CA ASN A 38 24.21 1.66 -16.95
C ASN A 38 22.94 2.29 -16.35
N LEU A 39 22.98 2.71 -15.07
CA LEU A 39 21.84 3.29 -14.37
C LEU A 39 22.19 4.70 -13.89
N VAL A 40 21.63 5.72 -14.55
CA VAL A 40 21.61 7.09 -14.02
C VAL A 40 20.38 7.23 -13.14
N PHE A 41 20.59 7.45 -11.84
CA PHE A 41 19.52 7.54 -10.85
C PHE A 41 19.49 8.91 -10.17
N GLU A 42 18.30 9.51 -10.09
CA GLU A 42 18.06 10.74 -9.33
C GLU A 42 16.90 10.53 -8.35
N PHE A 43 17.05 11.03 -7.13
CA PHE A 43 15.99 11.03 -6.11
C PHE A 43 15.54 12.45 -5.79
N HIS A 44 14.23 12.65 -5.63
CA HIS A 44 13.65 13.92 -5.23
C HIS A 44 12.67 13.68 -4.06
N GLY A 45 13.04 14.12 -2.86
CA GLY A 45 12.19 14.00 -1.69
C GLY A 45 11.18 15.15 -1.57
N LEU A 46 9.92 14.83 -1.26
CA LEU A 46 8.91 15.78 -0.83
C LEU A 46 8.36 15.41 0.54
N VAL A 47 8.19 16.39 1.42
CA VAL A 47 7.56 16.18 2.73
C VAL A 47 6.03 16.21 2.56
N ARG A 48 5.29 15.32 3.23
CA ARG A 48 3.81 15.31 3.22
C ARG A 48 3.27 16.67 3.67
N GLY A 49 2.20 17.12 3.01
CA GLY A 49 1.62 18.45 3.23
C GLY A 49 2.26 19.55 2.38
N SER A 50 3.41 19.30 1.75
CA SER A 50 3.92 20.18 0.68
C SER A 50 2.99 20.14 -0.53
N LYS A 51 2.92 21.25 -1.28
CA LYS A 51 2.17 21.31 -2.54
C LYS A 51 2.74 20.27 -3.50
N LEU A 52 1.88 19.37 -4.00
CA LEU A 52 2.26 18.41 -5.03
C LEU A 52 2.61 19.17 -6.31
N VAL A 53 3.89 19.20 -6.66
CA VAL A 53 4.37 19.84 -7.88
C VAL A 53 4.36 18.81 -9.00
N LYS A 54 3.63 19.10 -10.09
CA LYS A 54 3.71 18.30 -11.31
C LYS A 54 5.15 18.36 -11.82
N PRO A 55 5.88 17.23 -11.84
CA PRO A 55 7.29 17.32 -12.20
C PRO A 55 7.40 17.51 -13.72
N LYS A 56 8.44 18.21 -14.20
CA LYS A 56 8.64 18.43 -15.65
C LYS A 56 8.97 17.11 -16.33
N LYS A 57 8.07 16.54 -17.13
CA LYS A 57 8.28 15.28 -17.87
C LYS A 57 9.17 15.56 -19.08
N LYS A 58 10.28 14.83 -19.25
CA LYS A 58 11.08 14.91 -20.48
C LYS A 58 10.42 14.13 -21.61
N LYS A 59 10.73 14.50 -22.86
CA LYS A 59 10.34 13.72 -24.06
C LYS A 59 10.93 12.30 -23.90
N ASN A 60 10.10 11.27 -24.06
CA ASN A 60 10.43 9.84 -23.87
C ASN A 60 10.52 9.32 -22.42
N GLU A 61 10.08 10.08 -21.40
CA GLU A 61 9.91 9.52 -20.05
C GLU A 61 8.55 8.84 -19.90
N THR A 62 8.54 7.66 -19.29
CA THR A 62 7.33 6.98 -18.83
C THR A 62 7.11 7.27 -17.36
N VAL A 63 5.86 7.49 -16.95
CA VAL A 63 5.50 7.76 -15.56
C VAL A 63 4.78 6.54 -14.99
N ALA A 64 5.26 6.07 -13.84
CA ALA A 64 4.61 5.07 -13.01
C ALA A 64 4.34 5.67 -11.62
N VAL A 65 3.17 5.39 -11.06
CA VAL A 65 2.77 5.90 -9.74
C VAL A 65 2.56 4.71 -8.81
N ASN A 66 3.12 4.75 -7.62
CA ASN A 66 2.98 3.72 -6.60
C ASN A 66 2.34 4.32 -5.33
N LEU A 67 1.12 3.88 -5.04
CA LEU A 67 0.30 4.32 -3.91
C LEU A 67 0.15 3.16 -2.93
N VAL A 68 1.07 3.07 -1.97
CA VAL A 68 1.02 2.08 -0.90
C VAL A 68 0.52 2.73 0.39
N PHE A 69 -0.64 2.28 0.87
CA PHE A 69 -1.36 2.77 2.05
C PHE A 69 -1.56 4.28 2.09
N HIS A 70 -1.47 4.93 0.94
CA HIS A 70 -1.47 6.38 0.86
C HIS A 70 -2.89 6.90 0.89
N MET A 71 -3.80 6.27 0.14
CA MET A 71 -5.17 6.74 0.02
C MET A 71 -5.92 6.51 1.33
N ASN A 72 -5.72 5.37 2.00
CA ASN A 72 -6.27 5.12 3.35
C ASN A 72 -5.74 6.12 4.40
N SER A 73 -4.56 6.71 4.21
CA SER A 73 -4.01 7.74 5.11
C SER A 73 -4.67 9.12 4.94
N LEU A 74 -5.44 9.33 3.87
CA LEU A 74 -6.15 10.58 3.62
C LEU A 74 -7.49 10.57 4.36
N ASN A 75 -7.62 11.47 5.33
CA ASN A 75 -8.77 11.56 6.23
C ASN A 75 -10.07 12.12 5.60
N SER A 76 -10.04 12.58 4.34
CA SER A 76 -11.19 13.21 3.68
C SER A 76 -11.33 12.80 2.22
N SER A 77 -12.59 12.67 1.78
CA SER A 77 -12.94 12.35 0.38
C SER A 77 -12.43 13.42 -0.59
N SER A 78 -12.31 14.68 -0.15
CA SER A 78 -11.74 15.79 -0.94
C SER A 78 -10.26 15.57 -1.22
N LYS A 79 -9.44 15.27 -0.20
CA LYS A 79 -8.00 14.96 -0.37
C LYS A 79 -7.78 13.75 -1.28
N ILE A 80 -8.63 12.72 -1.17
CA ILE A 80 -8.63 11.56 -2.09
C ILE A 80 -8.90 12.02 -3.52
N SER A 81 -9.95 12.84 -3.73
CA SER A 81 -10.31 13.38 -5.04
C SER A 81 -9.17 14.21 -5.66
N GLU A 82 -8.59 15.13 -4.89
CA GLU A 82 -7.47 15.97 -5.33
C GLU A 82 -6.25 15.12 -5.72
N THR A 83 -5.94 14.09 -4.93
CA THR A 83 -4.84 13.17 -5.21
C THR A 83 -5.08 12.40 -6.50
N LEU A 84 -6.27 11.84 -6.71
CA LEU A 84 -6.61 11.12 -7.94
C LEU A 84 -6.59 12.02 -9.17
N LYS A 85 -7.11 13.26 -9.07
CA LYS A 85 -7.00 14.27 -10.14
C LYS A 85 -5.56 14.60 -10.46
N PHE A 86 -4.73 14.81 -9.43
CA PHE A 86 -3.31 15.09 -9.62
C PHE A 86 -2.62 13.92 -10.32
N VAL A 87 -2.81 12.69 -9.84
CA VAL A 87 -2.23 11.47 -10.43
C VAL A 87 -2.68 11.30 -11.88
N TYR A 88 -3.97 11.45 -12.18
CA TYR A 88 -4.49 11.36 -13.54
C TYR A 88 -3.86 12.41 -14.46
N SER A 89 -3.66 13.64 -13.97
CA SER A 89 -3.02 14.72 -14.73
C SER A 89 -1.56 14.44 -15.14
N LEU A 90 -0.90 13.45 -14.52
CA LEU A 90 0.44 13.00 -14.88
C LEU A 90 0.45 12.08 -16.09
N CYS A 91 -0.73 11.59 -16.52
CA CYS A 91 -0.92 10.55 -17.53
C CYS A 91 0.02 9.35 -17.31
N PRO A 92 0.00 8.70 -16.12
CA PRO A 92 0.82 7.54 -15.84
C PRO A 92 0.48 6.37 -16.76
N SER A 93 1.52 5.66 -17.20
CA SER A 93 1.36 4.38 -17.91
C SER A 93 0.89 3.27 -16.97
N VAL A 94 1.24 3.36 -15.69
CA VAL A 94 0.74 2.46 -14.66
C VAL A 94 0.61 3.18 -13.31
N VAL A 95 -0.46 2.89 -12.59
CA VAL A 95 -0.66 3.21 -11.19
C VAL A 95 -0.83 1.90 -10.44
N VAL A 96 0.03 1.65 -9.46
CA VAL A 96 -0.12 0.55 -8.51
C VAL A 96 -0.77 1.12 -7.26
N LEU A 97 -1.91 0.55 -6.88
CA LEU A 97 -2.65 0.90 -5.67
C LEU A 97 -2.64 -0.29 -4.72
N VAL A 98 -2.03 -0.12 -3.55
CA VAL A 98 -1.98 -1.11 -2.48
C VAL A 98 -2.62 -0.52 -1.24
N GLU A 99 -3.78 -1.06 -0.84
CA GLU A 99 -4.54 -0.55 0.30
C GLU A 99 -4.93 -1.68 1.25
N GLN A 100 -5.16 -1.33 2.51
CA GLN A 100 -5.70 -2.25 3.51
C GLN A 100 -7.19 -2.46 3.26
N GLU A 101 -7.61 -3.72 3.32
CA GLU A 101 -9.01 -4.13 3.23
C GLU A 101 -9.73 -3.81 4.52
N GLY A 102 -10.91 -3.20 4.40
CA GLY A 102 -11.76 -2.91 5.54
C GLY A 102 -13.08 -2.29 5.12
N SER A 103 -13.97 -2.16 6.09
CA SER A 103 -15.33 -1.68 5.90
C SER A 103 -15.56 -0.51 6.83
N ARG A 104 -15.82 0.66 6.25
CA ARG A 104 -16.23 1.84 7.01
C ARG A 104 -17.62 2.27 6.57
N ASP A 105 -18.63 1.47 6.93
CA ASP A 105 -20.01 1.92 6.87
C ASP A 105 -20.27 2.79 8.11
N THR A 106 -20.24 4.12 7.93
CA THR A 106 -20.27 5.11 9.03
C THR A 106 -21.63 5.23 9.72
N HIS A 107 -22.63 4.43 9.33
CA HIS A 107 -24.02 4.61 9.77
C HIS A 107 -24.61 3.45 10.58
N ARG A 108 -23.85 2.43 10.98
CA ARG A 108 -24.37 1.27 11.75
C ARG A 108 -23.41 0.82 12.86
N PHE A 109 -23.91 0.02 13.82
CA PHE A 109 -23.12 -0.59 14.91
C PHE A 109 -22.26 -1.80 14.46
N LEU A 110 -22.58 -2.40 13.30
CA LEU A 110 -21.91 -3.55 12.68
C LEU A 110 -20.41 -3.37 12.29
N PRO A 111 -19.87 -2.17 11.99
CA PRO A 111 -18.46 -1.98 11.63
C PRO A 111 -17.47 -2.33 12.75
N ARG A 112 -17.92 -2.30 14.01
CA ARG A 112 -17.07 -2.66 15.17
C ARG A 112 -16.73 -4.15 15.18
N LEU A 113 -17.66 -5.01 14.75
CA LEU A 113 -17.45 -6.46 14.67
C LEU A 113 -16.55 -6.82 13.48
N GLU A 114 -16.77 -6.20 12.32
CA GLU A 114 -15.87 -6.38 11.15
C GLU A 114 -14.45 -5.90 11.47
N SER A 115 -14.31 -4.78 12.18
CA SER A 115 -13.01 -4.27 12.65
C SER A 115 -12.35 -5.21 13.66
N LEU A 116 -13.12 -5.78 14.60
CA LEU A 116 -12.61 -6.75 15.56
C LEU A 116 -12.01 -7.97 14.86
N HIS A 117 -12.73 -8.53 13.88
CA HIS A 117 -12.22 -9.67 13.12
C HIS A 117 -10.99 -9.31 12.28
N TYR A 118 -10.92 -8.11 11.71
CA TYR A 118 -9.73 -7.61 11.04
C TYR A 118 -8.53 -7.56 12.01
N PHE A 119 -8.70 -6.94 13.17
CA PHE A 119 -7.61 -6.87 14.16
C PHE A 119 -7.23 -8.25 14.67
N ALA A 120 -8.19 -9.14 14.96
CA ALA A 120 -7.92 -10.52 15.36
C ALA A 120 -7.01 -11.22 14.33
N ALA A 121 -7.35 -11.16 13.05
CA ALA A 121 -6.52 -11.73 11.99
C ALA A 121 -5.10 -11.13 11.94
N ILE A 122 -4.95 -9.82 12.20
CA ILE A 122 -3.63 -9.19 12.28
C ILE A 122 -2.85 -9.65 13.52
N PHE A 123 -3.48 -9.72 14.69
CA PHE A 123 -2.82 -10.20 15.93
C PHE A 123 -2.41 -11.67 15.81
N ASP A 124 -3.28 -12.53 15.27
CA ASP A 124 -2.98 -13.93 14.99
C ASP A 124 -1.80 -14.05 14.02
N SER A 125 -1.76 -13.20 12.98
CA SER A 125 -0.64 -13.18 12.04
C SER A 125 0.69 -12.76 12.68
N LEU A 126 0.66 -11.86 13.68
CA LEU A 126 1.84 -11.49 14.43
C LEU A 126 2.28 -12.61 15.37
N ASP A 127 1.34 -13.32 15.97
CA ASP A 127 1.61 -14.47 16.84
C ASP A 127 2.33 -15.60 16.10
N ASP A 128 1.92 -15.86 14.87
CA ASP A 128 2.58 -16.84 13.99
C ASP A 128 3.94 -16.35 13.45
N CYS A 129 4.15 -15.03 13.36
CA CYS A 129 5.34 -14.46 12.74
C CYS A 129 6.45 -14.09 13.73
N LEU A 130 6.12 -13.75 14.97
CA LEU A 130 7.02 -13.15 15.94
C LEU A 130 6.85 -13.78 17.34
N PRO A 131 7.94 -14.07 18.06
CA PRO A 131 7.89 -14.53 19.45
C PRO A 131 7.08 -13.59 20.36
N LEU A 132 6.45 -14.14 21.39
CA LEU A 132 5.65 -13.39 22.36
C LEU A 132 6.45 -12.30 23.09
N ASP A 133 7.74 -12.52 23.33
CA ASP A 133 8.66 -11.61 24.00
C ASP A 133 9.38 -10.65 23.05
N SER A 134 9.05 -10.66 21.74
CA SER A 134 9.64 -9.76 20.76
C SER A 134 9.27 -8.30 21.05
N ALA A 135 10.31 -7.47 21.25
CA ALA A 135 10.14 -6.02 21.39
C ALA A 135 9.52 -5.39 20.13
N GLU A 136 9.82 -5.93 18.96
CA GLU A 136 9.23 -5.54 17.69
C GLU A 136 7.72 -5.82 17.67
N ARG A 137 7.31 -7.03 18.08
CA ARG A 137 5.90 -7.40 18.21
C ARG A 137 5.17 -6.43 19.14
N LEU A 138 5.69 -6.23 20.35
CA LEU A 138 5.08 -5.32 21.33
C LEU A 138 4.98 -3.89 20.79
N SER A 139 5.99 -3.43 20.04
CA SER A 139 5.98 -2.11 19.42
C SER A 139 4.90 -1.99 18.34
N ILE A 140 4.72 -3.02 17.48
CA ILE A 140 3.67 -3.04 16.46
C ILE A 140 2.29 -3.04 17.13
N GLU A 141 2.06 -3.94 18.08
CA GLU A 141 0.77 -4.08 18.76
C GLU A 141 0.39 -2.79 19.52
N LYS A 142 1.32 -2.24 20.31
CA LYS A 142 1.04 -1.06 21.14
C LYS A 142 1.05 0.25 20.36
N ASN A 143 2.09 0.47 19.56
CA ASN A 143 2.35 1.79 18.96
C ASN A 143 1.71 1.96 17.58
N HIS A 144 1.39 0.87 16.89
CA HIS A 144 0.71 0.91 15.60
C HIS A 144 -0.75 0.48 15.74
N LEU A 145 -1.02 -0.80 16.06
CA LEU A 145 -2.39 -1.31 16.12
C LEU A 145 -3.23 -0.63 17.20
N GLY A 146 -2.67 -0.44 18.40
CA GLY A 146 -3.35 0.24 19.50
C GLY A 146 -3.80 1.66 19.14
N LYS A 147 -3.06 2.38 18.30
CA LYS A 147 -3.48 3.71 17.82
C LYS A 147 -4.64 3.60 16.83
N VAL A 148 -4.56 2.66 15.89
CA VAL A 148 -5.63 2.42 14.90
C VAL A 148 -6.92 1.96 15.60
N ILE A 149 -6.83 1.05 16.58
CA ILE A 149 -7.98 0.57 17.37
C ILE A 149 -8.64 1.71 18.14
N LYS A 150 -7.87 2.55 18.84
CA LYS A 150 -8.40 3.73 19.55
C LYS A 150 -9.15 4.67 18.59
N CYS A 151 -8.59 4.86 17.40
CA CYS A 151 -9.19 5.64 16.32
C CYS A 151 -10.54 5.07 15.85
N VAL A 152 -10.62 3.75 15.67
CA VAL A 152 -11.84 3.08 15.19
C VAL A 152 -12.94 3.06 16.25
N ILE A 153 -12.59 2.90 17.53
CA ILE A 153 -13.56 2.83 18.64
C ILE A 153 -14.15 4.22 18.98
N ASN A 154 -13.36 5.29 18.84
CA ASN A 154 -13.77 6.65 19.20
C ASN A 154 -13.86 7.58 17.96
N PRO A 155 -14.88 7.41 17.10
CA PRO A 155 -15.01 8.18 15.87
C PRO A 155 -15.36 9.67 16.09
N ASP A 156 -15.92 10.02 17.25
CA ASP A 156 -16.34 11.39 17.59
C ASP A 156 -15.20 12.29 18.08
N THR A 157 -14.03 11.69 18.40
CA THR A 157 -12.80 12.45 18.54
C THR A 157 -12.33 12.78 17.14
N ASP A 158 -12.39 14.07 16.77
CA ASP A 158 -11.96 14.66 15.50
C ASP A 158 -10.45 14.43 15.25
N ASN A 159 -10.09 13.17 15.05
CA ASN A 159 -8.73 12.73 14.97
C ASN A 159 -8.42 12.54 13.48
N ASP A 160 -7.88 13.60 12.91
CA ASP A 160 -7.37 13.71 11.54
C ASP A 160 -6.41 12.56 11.12
N CYS A 161 -5.98 11.72 12.06
CA CYS A 161 -5.03 10.63 11.89
C CYS A 161 -5.66 9.23 11.76
N CYS A 162 -7.00 9.09 11.79
CA CYS A 162 -7.61 7.76 11.69
C CYS A 162 -7.64 7.28 10.22
N PRO A 163 -7.03 6.12 9.91
CA PRO A 163 -7.01 5.62 8.55
C PRO A 163 -8.43 5.20 8.11
N ARG A 164 -8.73 5.44 6.85
CA ARG A 164 -10.02 5.10 6.23
C ARG A 164 -9.85 3.84 5.40
N PHE A 165 -10.17 2.69 5.98
CA PHE A 165 -10.17 1.43 5.25
C PHE A 165 -11.44 1.29 4.41
N GLU A 166 -11.27 1.04 3.12
CA GLU A 166 -12.37 0.78 2.19
C GLU A 166 -12.08 -0.51 1.43
N LYS A 167 -13.14 -1.26 1.10
CA LYS A 167 -13.04 -2.51 0.33
C LYS A 167 -12.52 -2.23 -1.08
N MET A 168 -11.86 -3.21 -1.69
CA MET A 168 -11.39 -3.14 -3.08
C MET A 168 -12.46 -2.62 -4.05
N GLU A 169 -13.73 -3.06 -3.93
CA GLU A 169 -14.82 -2.66 -4.83
C GLU A 169 -15.13 -1.16 -4.76
N THR A 170 -14.84 -0.53 -3.61
CA THR A 170 -14.96 0.93 -3.43
C THR A 170 -13.78 1.64 -4.09
N TRP A 171 -12.57 1.14 -3.89
CA TRP A 171 -11.37 1.65 -4.58
C TRP A 171 -11.49 1.54 -6.09
N LYS A 172 -12.00 0.42 -6.60
CA LYS A 172 -12.27 0.21 -8.03
C LYS A 172 -13.19 1.27 -8.60
N ARG A 173 -14.39 1.46 -8.01
CA ARG A 173 -15.34 2.50 -8.46
C ARG A 173 -14.73 3.89 -8.43
N ARG A 174 -13.93 4.21 -7.39
CA ARG A 174 -13.21 5.49 -7.33
C ARG A 174 -12.25 5.61 -8.50
N MET A 175 -11.36 4.65 -8.72
CA MET A 175 -10.39 4.68 -9.82
C MET A 175 -11.10 4.86 -11.18
N GLU A 176 -12.13 4.07 -11.46
CA GLU A 176 -12.91 4.16 -12.70
C GLU A 176 -13.60 5.53 -12.87
N SER A 177 -14.13 6.12 -11.79
CA SER A 177 -14.77 7.44 -11.82
C SER A 177 -13.81 8.59 -12.20
N TYR A 178 -12.49 8.39 -12.06
CA TYR A 178 -11.46 9.35 -12.50
C TYR A 178 -10.85 8.97 -13.86
N GLY A 179 -11.40 7.99 -14.57
CA GLY A 179 -10.96 7.61 -15.91
C GLY A 179 -9.81 6.60 -15.94
N PHE A 180 -9.49 5.95 -14.82
CA PHE A 180 -8.54 4.84 -14.80
C PHE A 180 -9.20 3.54 -15.25
N LEU A 181 -8.43 2.68 -15.90
CA LEU A 181 -8.82 1.33 -16.31
C LEU A 181 -7.97 0.31 -15.56
N GLY A 182 -8.60 -0.74 -15.04
CA GLY A 182 -7.89 -1.82 -14.37
C GLY A 182 -7.06 -2.66 -15.34
N ILE A 183 -5.89 -3.09 -14.89
CA ILE A 183 -4.92 -3.89 -15.66
C ILE A 183 -4.81 -5.27 -15.02
N LYS A 184 -4.91 -6.32 -15.84
CA LYS A 184 -4.66 -7.69 -15.38
C LYS A 184 -3.23 -7.85 -14.89
N GLN A 185 -3.09 -8.47 -13.73
CA GLN A 185 -1.80 -8.82 -13.18
C GLN A 185 -1.12 -9.86 -14.05
N SER A 186 0.19 -9.73 -14.24
CA SER A 186 0.93 -10.73 -15.00
C SER A 186 1.03 -12.04 -14.22
N SER A 187 1.02 -13.17 -14.92
CA SER A 187 1.25 -14.48 -14.29
C SER A 187 2.57 -14.53 -13.52
N LYS A 188 3.59 -13.80 -13.98
CA LYS A 188 4.88 -13.65 -13.28
C LYS A 188 4.72 -12.92 -11.94
N SER A 189 3.95 -11.83 -11.90
CA SER A 189 3.66 -11.09 -10.66
C SER A 189 2.93 -11.96 -9.65
N VAL A 190 1.93 -12.71 -10.12
CA VAL A 190 1.18 -13.67 -9.28
C VAL A 190 2.13 -14.75 -8.75
N MET A 191 2.92 -15.41 -9.61
CA MET A 191 3.87 -16.44 -9.18
C MET A 191 4.91 -15.92 -8.18
N GLN A 192 5.41 -14.68 -8.36
CA GLN A 192 6.33 -14.07 -7.42
C GLN A 192 5.68 -13.83 -6.05
N ALA A 193 4.42 -13.38 -6.01
CA ALA A 193 3.69 -13.26 -4.75
C ALA A 193 3.56 -14.62 -4.04
N LYS A 194 3.19 -15.68 -4.77
CA LYS A 194 3.11 -17.06 -4.24
C LYS A 194 4.45 -17.54 -3.69
N LEU A 195 5.53 -17.26 -4.39
CA LEU A 195 6.88 -17.66 -3.98
C LEU A 195 7.29 -16.96 -2.67
N LEU A 196 7.02 -15.66 -2.53
CA LEU A 196 7.33 -14.91 -1.31
C LEU A 196 6.62 -15.48 -0.09
N LEU A 197 5.37 -15.92 -0.25
CA LEU A 197 4.63 -16.60 0.83
C LEU A 197 5.28 -17.92 1.22
N LYS A 198 5.66 -18.76 0.24
CA LYS A 198 6.32 -20.05 0.51
C LYS A 198 7.67 -19.92 1.20
N ILE A 199 8.49 -18.94 0.81
CA ILE A 199 9.81 -18.71 1.44
C ILE A 199 9.64 -18.38 2.93
N ARG A 200 8.59 -17.63 3.29
CA ARG A 200 8.31 -17.30 4.68
C ARG A 200 7.90 -18.54 5.50
N SER A 201 7.14 -19.45 4.90
CA SER A 201 6.73 -20.71 5.55
C SER A 201 7.92 -21.58 5.94
N HIS A 202 8.97 -21.61 5.11
CA HIS A 202 10.17 -22.45 5.35
C HIS A 202 11.21 -21.83 6.29
N SER A 203 11.08 -20.55 6.64
CA SER A 203 12.04 -19.83 7.50
C SER A 203 11.57 -19.70 8.96
N SER A 204 10.40 -20.23 9.31
CA SER A 204 9.95 -20.32 10.70
C SER A 204 10.52 -21.60 11.35
N PRO A 205 11.37 -21.51 12.38
CA PRO A 205 11.98 -22.68 13.02
C PRO A 205 11.04 -23.40 14.00
N VAL A 206 9.75 -23.05 14.03
CA VAL A 206 8.79 -23.71 14.92
C VAL A 206 8.31 -25.01 14.28
N ASN A 207 8.99 -26.10 14.64
CA ASN A 207 8.47 -27.45 14.58
C ASN A 207 7.19 -27.54 15.41
N LEU A 208 6.04 -27.19 14.86
CA LEU A 208 4.75 -27.71 15.31
C LEU A 208 4.00 -28.21 14.07
N MET A 209 3.90 -29.53 14.01
CA MET A 209 2.97 -30.29 13.21
C MET A 209 1.62 -29.54 13.10
N GLU A 210 1.14 -29.28 11.88
CA GLU A 210 -0.22 -28.81 11.56
C GLU A 210 -0.65 -27.36 11.87
N LYS A 211 0.24 -26.37 12.03
CA LYS A 211 -0.18 -24.97 11.80
C LYS A 211 -0.05 -24.64 10.31
N THR A 212 -1.04 -25.07 9.52
CA THR A 212 -1.17 -24.67 8.11
C THR A 212 -1.10 -23.15 8.07
N MET A 213 -0.09 -22.60 7.41
CA MET A 213 0.09 -21.15 7.30
C MET A 213 -1.21 -20.54 6.77
N GLN A 214 -1.85 -19.72 7.59
CA GLN A 214 -3.17 -19.17 7.29
C GLN A 214 -3.09 -18.04 6.25
N VAL A 215 -1.89 -17.71 5.78
CA VAL A 215 -1.69 -16.69 4.75
C VAL A 215 -2.08 -17.25 3.39
N SER A 216 -2.95 -16.55 2.68
CA SER A 216 -3.40 -16.91 1.34
C SER A 216 -3.22 -15.73 0.38
N GLU A 217 -2.89 -16.02 -0.88
CA GLU A 217 -3.08 -15.07 -1.98
C GLU A 217 -4.32 -15.43 -2.79
N SER A 218 -5.04 -14.42 -3.28
CA SER A 218 -6.17 -14.65 -4.18
C SER A 218 -6.22 -13.59 -5.26
N GLU A 219 -6.39 -14.04 -6.50
CA GLU A 219 -6.70 -13.16 -7.61
C GLU A 219 -8.15 -12.67 -7.49
N ARG A 220 -8.36 -11.39 -7.77
CA ARG A 220 -9.65 -10.71 -7.65
C ARG A 220 -9.92 -9.94 -8.93
N ASP A 221 -11.20 -9.62 -9.13
CA ASP A 221 -11.65 -8.76 -10.23
C ASP A 221 -11.12 -9.22 -11.59
N GLU A 222 -11.37 -10.49 -11.93
CA GLU A 222 -10.90 -11.12 -13.18
C GLU A 222 -9.37 -11.04 -13.39
N GLY A 223 -8.62 -11.06 -12.29
CA GLY A 223 -7.15 -11.02 -12.26
C GLY A 223 -6.57 -9.60 -12.28
N GLN A 224 -7.37 -8.55 -12.12
CA GLN A 224 -6.88 -7.16 -12.06
C GLN A 224 -6.27 -6.79 -10.70
N ALA A 225 -6.59 -7.56 -9.67
CA ALA A 225 -6.06 -7.37 -8.33
C ALA A 225 -5.58 -8.69 -7.70
N ILE A 226 -4.65 -8.58 -6.76
CA ILE A 226 -4.19 -9.67 -5.91
C ILE A 226 -4.40 -9.25 -4.46
N SER A 227 -5.12 -10.05 -3.70
CA SER A 227 -5.32 -9.86 -2.27
C SER A 227 -4.44 -10.83 -1.48
N LEU A 228 -3.76 -10.29 -0.46
CA LEU A 228 -3.15 -11.04 0.61
C LEU A 228 -4.17 -11.18 1.74
N GLY A 229 -4.42 -12.41 2.17
CA GLY A 229 -5.34 -12.73 3.24
C GLY A 229 -4.71 -13.52 4.38
N TRP A 230 -5.43 -13.56 5.48
CA TRP A 230 -5.21 -14.41 6.64
C TRP A 230 -6.50 -15.19 6.91
N GLN A 231 -6.40 -16.51 6.93
CA GLN A 231 -7.54 -17.44 6.84
C GLN A 231 -8.40 -17.11 5.61
N GLU A 232 -9.70 -16.90 5.82
CA GLU A 232 -10.68 -16.53 4.78
C GLU A 232 -10.81 -15.00 4.61
N ARG A 233 -9.94 -14.19 5.23
CA ARG A 233 -10.07 -12.73 5.26
C ARG A 233 -8.96 -12.05 4.48
N PHE A 234 -9.35 -11.20 3.53
CA PHE A 234 -8.39 -10.32 2.86
C PHE A 234 -7.97 -9.18 3.79
N LEU A 235 -6.67 -8.92 3.83
CA LEU A 235 -6.06 -7.89 4.68
C LEU A 235 -5.49 -6.73 3.86
N ILE A 236 -4.85 -7.04 2.75
CA ILE A 236 -4.19 -6.07 1.86
C ILE A 236 -4.49 -6.46 0.43
N THR A 237 -4.85 -5.49 -0.40
CA THR A 237 -5.09 -5.73 -1.83
C THR A 237 -4.24 -4.80 -2.67
N ALA A 238 -3.53 -5.39 -3.63
CA ALA A 238 -2.76 -4.71 -4.65
C ALA A 238 -3.51 -4.77 -6.00
N SER A 239 -3.66 -3.63 -6.66
CA SER A 239 -4.31 -3.49 -7.96
C SER A 239 -3.50 -2.59 -8.88
N SER A 240 -3.62 -2.80 -10.20
CA SER A 240 -2.89 -2.05 -11.22
C SER A 240 -3.85 -1.34 -12.16
N TRP A 241 -3.52 -0.11 -12.54
CA TRP A 241 -4.40 0.76 -13.32
C TRP A 241 -3.62 1.56 -14.37
N CYS A 242 -4.24 1.93 -15.49
CA CYS A 242 -3.70 2.90 -16.45
C CYS A 242 -4.70 4.02 -16.72
N CYS A 243 -4.22 5.15 -17.25
CA CYS A 243 -5.12 6.18 -17.77
C CYS A 243 -5.77 5.71 -19.06
N ASN A 244 -7.09 5.94 -19.19
CA ASN A 244 -7.77 5.82 -20.47
C ASN A 244 -7.37 7.01 -21.37
N VAL A 245 -6.28 6.86 -22.12
CA VAL A 245 -5.88 7.87 -23.11
C VAL A 245 -6.69 7.60 -24.37
N ARG A 246 -7.82 8.30 -24.53
CA ARG A 246 -8.46 8.48 -25.83
C ARG A 246 -7.68 9.51 -26.65
#